data_AF-A0A3D1V424-F1
#
_entry.id   AF-A0A3D1V424-F1
#
_cell.length_a   1.000
_cell.length_b   1.000
_cell.length_c   1.000
_cell.angle_alpha   90.00
_cell.angle_beta   90.00
_cell.angle_gamma   90.00
#
_symmetry.space_group_name_H-M   'P 1'
#
loop_
_entity.id
_entity.type
_entity.pdbx_description
1 polymer ?
#
loop_
_entity_poly.entity_id
_entity_poly.type
_entity_poly.pdbx_seq_one_letter_code
_entity_poly.pdbx_strand_id
1 'polypeptide(L)' 'DLHIQVDPSMTVDESHTIASVVAREVEAAVGPPADVTVHVEPADEGHLGEERGHDPYAAGGH' A
#
# COMPACT_ATOMS: atom_id res chain seq x y z
N ASP A 1 -10.62 -2.82 -0.69
CA ASP A 1 -10.06 -1.62 -0.06
C ASP A 1 -8.71 -1.96 0.56
N LEU A 2 -7.64 -1.32 0.12
CA LEU A 2 -6.25 -1.58 0.50
C LEU A 2 -5.54 -0.24 0.74
N HIS A 3 -4.80 -0.11 1.84
CA HIS A 3 -3.95 1.05 2.08
C HIS A 3 -2.49 0.66 1.85
N ILE A 4 -1.79 1.47 1.06
CA ILE A 4 -0.34 1.38 0.89
C ILE A 4 0.30 2.67 1.37
N GLN A 5 1.49 2.53 1.94
CA GLN A 5 2.32 3.65 2.30
C GLN A 5 3.48 3.76 1.32
N VAL A 6 3.76 4.97 0.86
CA VAL A 6 4.85 5.27 -0.08
C VAL A 6 5.75 6.36 0.48
N ASP A 7 6.94 6.53 -0.11
CA ASP A 7 7.85 7.60 0.29
C ASP A 7 7.15 8.97 0.15
N PRO A 8 7.14 9.81 1.20
CA PRO A 8 6.48 11.12 1.18
C PRO A 8 7.06 12.11 0.16
N SER A 9 8.28 11.86 -0.33
CA SER A 9 8.94 12.64 -1.37
C SER A 9 8.56 12.23 -2.79
N MET A 10 7.86 11.10 -2.98
CA MET A 10 7.36 10.69 -4.29
C MET A 10 6.34 11.69 -4.84
N THR A 11 6.36 11.87 -6.15
CA THR A 11 5.34 12.63 -6.84
C THR A 11 4.00 11.89 -6.84
N VAL A 12 2.93 12.64 -7.12
CA VAL A 12 1.58 12.06 -7.29
C VAL A 12 1.53 11.05 -8.44
N ASP A 13 2.30 11.27 -9.50
CA ASP A 13 2.35 10.35 -10.65
C ASP A 13 3.06 9.02 -10.31
N GLU A 14 4.19 9.09 -9.59
CA GLU A 14 4.92 7.90 -9.13
C GLU A 14 4.08 7.07 -8.17
N SER A 15 3.44 7.72 -7.19
CA SER A 15 2.55 7.07 -6.23
C SER A 15 1.31 6.47 -6.89
N HIS A 16 0.72 7.13 -7.89
CA HIS A 16 -0.38 6.60 -8.69
C HIS A 16 0.03 5.37 -9.51
N THR A 17 1.23 5.38 -10.09
CA THR A 17 1.76 4.24 -10.83
C THR A 17 1.90 3.01 -9.93
N ILE A 18 2.42 3.20 -8.70
CA ILE A 18 2.53 2.12 -7.72
C ILE A 18 1.14 1.58 -7.36
N ALA A 19 0.18 2.45 -7.05
CA ALA A 19 -1.19 2.05 -6.71
C ALA A 19 -1.84 1.22 -7.83
N SER A 20 -1.65 1.63 -9.09
CA SER A 20 -2.19 0.94 -10.26
C SER A 20 -1.59 -0.46 -10.45
N VAL A 21 -0.28 -0.61 -10.22
CA VAL A 21 0.38 -1.91 -10.26
C VAL A 21 -0.14 -2.82 -9.16
N VAL A 22 -0.25 -2.31 -7.92
CA VAL A 22 -0.76 -3.07 -6.78
C VAL A 22 -2.19 -3.55 -7.03
N ALA A 23 -3.09 -2.67 -7.47
CA ALA A 23 -4.47 -3.03 -7.77
C ALA A 23 -4.55 -4.18 -8.79
N ARG A 24 -3.82 -4.05 -9.91
CA ARG A 24 -3.79 -5.08 -10.96
C ARG A 24 -3.29 -6.43 -10.45
N GLU A 25 -2.21 -6.45 -9.69
CA GLU A 25 -1.63 -7.70 -9.18
C GLU A 25 -2.56 -8.37 -8.16
N VAL A 26 -3.22 -7.60 -7.30
CA VAL A 26 -4.20 -8.13 -6.34
C VAL A 26 -5.44 -8.66 -7.05
N GLU A 27 -5.98 -7.94 -8.02
CA GLU A 27 -7.12 -8.40 -8.82
C GLU A 27 -6.81 -9.71 -9.55
N ALA A 28 -5.61 -9.81 -10.14
CA ALA A 28 -5.14 -11.03 -10.80
C ALA A 28 -4.99 -12.21 -9.84
N ALA A 29 -4.57 -11.97 -8.60
CA ALA A 29 -4.39 -12.99 -7.58
C ALA A 29 -5.73 -13.48 -6.98
N VAL A 30 -6.69 -12.58 -6.77
CA VAL A 30 -7.98 -12.88 -6.14
C VAL A 30 -8.98 -13.47 -7.14
N GLY A 31 -8.91 -13.06 -8.42
CA GLY A 31 -9.78 -13.52 -9.49
C GLY A 31 -11.18 -12.88 -9.49
N PRO A 32 -11.94 -13.01 -10.60
CA PRO A 32 -13.18 -12.28 -10.79
C PRO A 32 -14.39 -12.84 -9.99
N PRO A 33 -15.34 -11.97 -9.58
CA PRO A 33 -15.31 -10.51 -9.70
C PRO A 33 -14.57 -9.86 -8.51
N ALA A 34 -13.39 -9.29 -8.79
CA ALA A 34 -12.65 -8.46 -7.84
C ALA A 34 -12.64 -7.02 -8.36
N ASP A 35 -12.84 -6.06 -7.46
CA ASP A 35 -12.71 -4.63 -7.68
C ASP A 35 -11.85 -4.07 -6.55
N VAL A 36 -10.63 -3.65 -6.87
CA VAL A 36 -9.64 -3.28 -5.85
C VAL A 36 -9.43 -1.76 -5.86
N THR A 37 -9.89 -1.11 -4.80
CA THR A 37 -9.53 0.27 -4.48
C THR A 37 -8.27 0.31 -3.62
N VAL A 38 -7.30 1.14 -4.02
CA VAL A 38 -6.03 1.36 -3.30
C VAL A 38 -5.94 2.82 -2.85
N HIS A 39 -5.81 3.03 -1.54
CA HIS A 39 -5.51 4.31 -0.93
C HIS A 39 -3.99 4.44 -0.73
N VAL A 40 -3.45 5.61 -1.05
CA VAL A 40 -2.03 5.91 -0.92
C VAL A 40 -1.83 6.97 0.13
N GLU A 41 -0.97 6.68 1.09
CA GLU A 41 -0.60 7.56 2.19
C GLU A 41 0.93 7.71 2.23
N PRO A 42 1.47 8.85 2.67
CA PRO A 42 2.90 8.96 2.95
C PRO A 42 3.27 8.03 4.13
N ALA A 43 4.38 7.33 4.02
CA ALA A 43 4.94 6.53 5.10
C ALA A 43 5.55 7.42 6.19
N ASP A 44 5.37 7.03 7.45
CA ASP A 44 6.08 7.62 8.59
C ASP A 44 7.49 7.03 8.72
N GLU A 45 8.37 7.67 9.50
CA GLU A 45 9.78 7.25 9.68
C GLU A 45 9.92 5.79 10.19
N GLY A 46 8.89 5.26 10.86
CA GLY A 46 8.85 3.86 11.33
C GLY A 46 8.48 2.83 10.26
N HIS A 47 7.98 3.27 9.10
CA HIS A 47 7.47 2.42 8.02
C HIS A 47 8.36 2.39 6.79
N LEU A 48 9.30 3.34 6.66
CA LEU A 48 10.28 3.40 5.58
C LEU A 48 11.41 2.36 5.69
N GLY A 49 11.18 1.26 6.42
CA GLY A 49 12.16 0.19 6.63
C GLY A 49 12.18 -0.85 5.51
N GLU A 50 13.29 -1.59 5.40
CA GLU A 50 13.45 -2.71 4.45
C GLU A 50 12.59 -3.95 4.81
N GLU A 51 11.99 -3.97 6.00
CA GLU A 51 11.17 -5.10 6.45
C GLU A 51 9.83 -5.15 5.72
N ARG A 52 9.65 -6.22 4.93
CA ARG A 52 8.38 -6.51 4.27
C ARG A 52 7.36 -7.04 5.26
N GLY A 53 6.29 -6.28 5.45
CA GLY A 53 5.14 -6.66 6.27
C GLY A 53 4.95 -5.67 7.41
N HIS A 54 4.17 -4.63 7.15
CA HIS A 54 3.62 -3.81 8.23
C HIS A 54 2.40 -4.54 8.81
N ASP A 55 2.49 -4.98 10.06
CA ASP A 55 1.32 -5.41 10.82
C ASP A 55 0.72 -4.18 11.53
N PRO A 56 -0.36 -3.57 10.99
CA PRO A 56 -1.02 -2.43 11.63
C PRO A 56 -1.61 -2.77 13.00
N TYR A 57 -1.72 -4.05 13.37
CA TYR A 57 -2.22 -4.51 14.66
C TYR A 57 -1.12 -4.81 15.68
N ALA A 58 0.15 -4.85 15.27
CA ALA A 58 1.28 -5.03 16.19
C ALA A 58 1.50 -3.81 17.11
N ALA A 59 1.07 -2.62 16.69
CA ALA A 59 1.21 -1.38 17.46
C ALA A 59 0.08 -1.13 18.49
N GLY A 60 -0.86 -2.07 18.66
CA GLY A 60 -2.03 -1.92 19.54
C GLY A 60 -1.87 -2.37 21.01
N GLY A 61 -0.64 -2.55 21.48
CA GLY A 61 -0.36 -2.99 22.86
C GLY A 61 0.15 -1.87 23.76
N HIS A 62 -0.73 -0.98 24.24
CA HIS A 62 -0.81 -0.46 25.63
C HIS A 62 -1.77 0.72 25.78
#